data_AF-A0A7L3C283-F1
#
_entry.id   AF-A0A7L3C283-F1
#
_cell.length_a   1.000
_cell.length_b   1.000
_cell.length_c   1.000
_cell.angle_alpha   90.00
_cell.angle_beta   90.00
_cell.angle_gamma   90.00
#
_symmetry.space_group_name_H-M   'P 1'
#
loop_
_entity.id
_entity.type
_entity.pdbx_description
1 polymer ?
#
loop_
_entity_poly.entity_id
_entity_poly.type
_entity_poly.pdbx_seq_one_letter_code
_entity_poly.pdbx_strand_id
1 'polypeptide(L)' 'GAAVTETCAVVSPFQPVCGDMVELQACPLLHLPVCGTDGNTYANECQLCVQQMKTRQDIRILKDGECQD' A
#
# COMPACT_ATOMS: atom_id res chain seq x y z
N GLY A 1 -28.24 -14.96 18.33
CA GLY A 1 -27.45 -14.77 17.11
C GLY A 1 -26.82 -13.40 17.18
N ALA A 2 -25.50 -13.31 17.22
CA ALA A 2 -24.79 -12.04 17.17
C ALA A 2 -24.70 -11.60 15.71
N ALA A 3 -25.24 -10.43 15.39
CA ALA A 3 -25.06 -9.79 14.10
C ALA A 3 -23.61 -9.31 14.02
N VAL A 4 -22.76 -10.02 13.28
CA VAL A 4 -21.47 -9.49 12.85
C VAL A 4 -21.74 -8.54 11.69
N THR A 5 -21.91 -7.25 11.99
CA THR A 5 -21.79 -6.19 11.00
C THR A 5 -20.30 -6.04 10.67
N GLU A 6 -19.74 -7.00 9.94
CA GLU A 6 -18.43 -6.84 9.34
C GLU A 6 -18.65 -6.36 7.91
N THR A 7 -18.67 -5.03 7.81
CA THR A 7 -18.53 -4.29 6.56
C THR A 7 -17.42 -4.93 5.72
N CYS A 8 -17.74 -5.38 4.49
CA CYS A 8 -16.81 -5.78 3.42
C CYS A 8 -15.31 -5.86 3.81
N ALA A 9 -14.89 -6.84 4.60
CA ALA A 9 -13.51 -6.91 5.09
C ALA A 9 -12.65 -7.95 4.33
N VAL A 10 -12.98 -8.29 3.08
CA VAL A 10 -12.22 -9.31 2.32
C VAL A 10 -11.92 -8.96 0.87
N VAL A 11 -11.85 -7.68 0.54
CA VAL A 11 -10.84 -7.21 -0.42
C VAL A 11 -10.07 -6.12 0.28
N SER A 12 -9.27 -6.53 1.27
CA SER A 12 -8.33 -5.64 1.95
C SER A 12 -7.55 -4.85 0.89
N PRO A 13 -7.47 -3.51 0.99
CA PRO A 13 -6.62 -2.72 0.10
C PRO A 13 -5.23 -3.37 0.12
N PHE A 14 -4.75 -3.77 -1.07
CA PHE A 14 -3.58 -4.64 -1.25
C PHE A 14 -2.52 -4.26 -0.23
N GLN A 15 -2.32 -5.12 0.78
CA GLN A 15 -1.25 -4.88 1.75
C GLN A 15 0.04 -4.88 0.94
N PRO A 16 0.83 -3.78 0.97
CA PRO A 16 2.06 -3.73 0.23
C PRO A 16 2.99 -4.83 0.77
N VAL A 17 3.52 -5.67 -0.12
CA VAL A 17 4.41 -6.77 0.31
C VAL A 17 5.75 -6.18 0.71
N CYS A 18 5.86 -5.83 1.99
CA CYS A 18 7.06 -5.22 2.58
C CYS A 18 8.12 -6.22 3.05
N GLY A 19 7.76 -7.49 3.21
CA GLY A 19 8.55 -8.49 3.93
C GLY A 19 9.88 -8.85 3.27
N ASP A 20 9.93 -8.92 1.94
CA ASP A 20 11.09 -9.45 1.21
C ASP A 20 11.95 -8.37 0.52
N MET A 21 11.51 -7.11 0.52
CA MET A 21 12.25 -6.00 -0.10
C MET A 21 13.46 -5.52 0.73
N VAL A 22 13.66 -6.13 1.90
CA VAL A 22 14.74 -5.82 2.86
C VAL A 22 16.08 -6.43 2.44
N GLU A 23 16.11 -7.47 1.59
CA GLU A 23 17.36 -8.16 1.25
C GLU A 23 18.24 -7.38 0.25
N LEU A 24 17.66 -6.43 -0.51
CA LEU A 24 18.38 -5.64 -1.52
C LEU A 24 18.36 -4.11 -1.26
N GLN A 25 17.60 -3.63 -0.27
CA GLN A 25 17.39 -2.18 -0.01
C GLN A 25 17.13 -1.35 -1.29
N ALA A 26 16.54 -1.95 -2.31
CA ALA A 26 16.41 -1.33 -3.62
C ALA A 26 15.00 -1.58 -4.15
N CYS A 27 14.29 -0.49 -4.44
CA CYS A 27 13.06 -0.58 -5.22
C CYS A 27 13.41 -0.67 -6.71
N PRO A 28 12.70 -1.50 -7.49
CA PRO A 28 12.83 -1.46 -8.94
C PRO A 28 12.54 -0.04 -9.45
N LEU A 29 13.27 0.40 -10.47
CA LEU A 29 13.01 1.67 -11.16
C LEU A 29 11.76 1.63 -12.05
N LEU A 30 10.97 0.55 -11.95
CA LEU A 30 9.73 0.38 -12.67
C LEU A 30 8.69 1.37 -12.11
N HIS A 31 8.18 2.22 -13.00
CA HIS A 31 7.13 3.18 -12.69
C HIS A 31 5.76 2.51 -12.85
N LEU A 32 5.16 2.11 -11.72
CA LEU A 32 3.82 1.55 -11.62
C LEU A 32 3.08 2.28 -10.50
N PRO A 33 2.56 3.48 -10.77
CA PRO A 33 2.02 4.32 -9.73
C PRO A 33 0.89 3.62 -8.98
N VAL A 34 0.82 3.85 -7.68
CA VAL A 34 -0.26 3.36 -6.80
C VAL A 34 -0.72 4.49 -5.89
N CYS A 35 -2.02 4.51 -5.61
CA CYS A 35 -2.60 5.44 -4.67
C CYS A 35 -2.62 4.80 -3.29
N GLY A 36 -2.02 5.45 -2.30
CA GLY A 36 -2.08 5.02 -0.91
C GLY A 36 -3.40 5.39 -0.25
N THR A 37 -3.78 4.68 0.80
CA THR A 37 -4.92 5.02 1.66
C THR A 37 -4.73 6.32 2.45
N ASP A 38 -3.49 6.82 2.49
CA ASP A 38 -3.13 8.14 3.00
C ASP A 38 -3.40 9.28 1.99
N GLY A 39 -3.89 8.94 0.78
CA GLY A 39 -4.18 9.89 -0.28
C GLY A 39 -2.96 10.33 -1.08
N ASN A 40 -1.79 9.71 -0.85
CA ASN A 40 -0.57 10.02 -1.60
C ASN A 40 -0.36 9.05 -2.76
N THR A 41 0.11 9.58 -3.89
CA THR A 41 0.57 8.77 -5.02
C THR A 41 2.01 8.32 -4.78
N TYR A 42 2.26 7.02 -4.93
CA TYR A 42 3.58 6.41 -4.85
C TYR A 42 4.00 5.90 -6.22
N ALA A 43 5.27 6.11 -6.60
CA ALA A 43 5.78 5.71 -7.92
C ALA A 43 5.72 4.19 -8.17
N ASN A 44 5.72 3.39 -7.10
CA ASN A 44 5.44 1.96 -7.10
C ASN A 44 5.10 1.46 -5.69
N GLU A 45 4.61 0.22 -5.61
CA GLU A 45 4.32 -0.47 -4.34
C GLU A 45 5.52 -0.51 -3.39
N CYS A 46 6.75 -0.68 -3.92
CA CYS A 46 7.96 -0.68 -3.10
C CYS A 46 8.21 0.68 -2.43
N GLN A 47 8.01 1.79 -3.16
CA GLN A 47 8.13 3.14 -2.60
C GLN A 47 7.10 3.40 -1.51
N LEU A 48 5.85 2.95 -1.71
CA LEU A 48 4.81 2.99 -0.69
C LEU A 48 5.23 2.21 0.55
N CYS A 49 5.73 0.99 0.37
CA CYS A 49 6.23 0.17 1.46
C CYS A 49 7.41 0.83 2.22
N VAL A 50 8.40 1.36 1.51
CA VAL A 50 9.53 2.06 2.13
C VAL A 50 9.05 3.26 2.93
N GLN A 51 8.07 4.01 2.42
CA GLN A 51 7.47 5.12 3.15
C GLN A 51 6.72 4.62 4.40
N GLN A 52 5.96 3.54 4.26
CA GLN A 52 5.26 2.86 5.35
C GLN A 52 6.24 2.50 6.48
N MET A 53 7.37 1.88 6.16
CA MET A 53 8.41 1.50 7.13
C MET A 53 9.14 2.71 7.72
N LYS A 54 9.46 3.72 6.92
CA LYS A 54 10.14 4.96 7.36
C LYS A 54 9.29 5.78 8.33
N THR A 55 8.00 5.89 8.04
CA THR A 55 7.06 6.71 8.83
C THR A 55 6.35 5.90 9.92
N ARG A 56 6.43 4.56 9.86
CA ARG A 56 5.67 3.63 10.69
C ARG A 56 4.15 3.87 10.62
N GLN A 57 3.65 4.29 9.47
CA GLN A 57 2.23 4.46 9.20
C GLN A 57 1.66 3.18 8.58
N ASP A 58 0.37 2.87 8.77
CA ASP A 58 -0.29 1.74 8.07
C ASP A 58 -0.87 2.24 6.73
N ILE A 59 0.00 2.45 5.74
CA ILE A 59 -0.38 2.93 4.40
C ILE A 59 -0.68 1.74 3.51
N ARG A 60 -1.90 1.57 3.03
CA ARG A 60 -2.28 0.46 2.14
C ARG A 60 -2.48 0.96 0.72
N ILE A 61 -2.51 0.07 -0.26
CA ILE A 61 -2.83 0.48 -1.64
C ILE A 61 -4.35 0.63 -1.77
N LEU A 62 -4.82 1.86 -1.97
CA LEU A 62 -6.21 2.18 -2.25
C LEU A 62 -6.62 1.75 -3.66
N LYS A 63 -5.79 2.07 -4.66
CA LYS A 63 -5.98 1.69 -6.08
C LYS A 63 -4.64 1.67 -6.82
N ASP A 64 -4.59 0.95 -7.93
CA ASP A 64 -3.55 1.13 -8.93
C ASP A 64 -3.70 2.50 -9.65
N GLY A 65 -2.58 3.02 -10.14
CA GLY A 65 -2.50 4.35 -10.70
C GLY A 65 -2.32 5.45 -9.66
N GLU A 66 -2.29 6.69 -10.12
CA GLU A 66 -2.16 7.86 -9.25
C GLU A 66 -3.45 8.14 -8.48
N CYS A 67 -3.36 8.68 -7.26
CA CYS A 67 -4.50 9.28 -6.61
C CYS A 67 -5.04 10.38 -7.54
N GLN A 68 -6.31 10.27 -7.91
CA GLN A 68 -6.98 11.36 -8.63
C GLN A 68 -7.55 12.25 -7.54
N ASP A 69 -7.20 13.53 -7.57
CA ASP A 69 -7.82 14.58 -6.74
C ASP A 69 -9.35 14.53 -6.78
#